data_AF-A0A958D5F5-F1
#
_entry.id   AF-A0A958D5F5-F1
#
_cell.length_a   1.000
_cell.length_b   1.000
_cell.length_c   1.000
_cell.angle_alpha   90.00
_cell.angle_beta   90.00
_cell.angle_gamma   90.00
#
_symmetry.space_group_name_H-M   'P 1'
#
loop_
_entity.id
_entity.type
_entity.pdbx_description
1 polymer ?
#
loop_
_entity_poly.entity_id
_entity_poly.type
_entity_poly.pdbx_seq_one_letter_code
_entity_poly.pdbx_strand_id
1 'polypeptide(L)'
;PVASNGYWEFSKLPAGFYYAFAMQLPQDWNGIVPEAPRNGIAWSGWAKLDEQSDCYDVLFKIRRLFDVTVIKWEELMDGTVQPGEGWAIAATPQGDPWAVAQSGTTDNHGTVVLTLTPGKWLIKETIQSGWTPITPPQVYLTLNQYAPPGATDPVVFKNLEPPCHASITVEKNGLGTNADGGTVWLGPLAGWKITLS
;
A
#
# COMPACT_ATOMS: atom_id res chain seq x y z
N PRO A 1 -32.23 2.28 -17.97
CA PRO A 1 -30.85 2.83 -17.98
C PRO A 1 -30.89 4.31 -17.60
N VAL A 2 -30.16 4.71 -16.55
CA VAL A 2 -30.13 6.11 -16.09
C VAL A 2 -29.79 7.05 -17.25
N ALA A 3 -30.47 8.19 -17.34
CA ALA A 3 -30.21 9.18 -18.38
C ALA A 3 -28.83 9.84 -18.21
N SER A 4 -28.36 10.55 -19.24
CA SER A 4 -27.04 11.19 -19.25
C SER A 4 -26.84 12.24 -18.14
N ASN A 5 -27.92 12.76 -17.57
CA ASN A 5 -27.91 13.68 -16.44
C ASN A 5 -27.90 12.96 -15.07
N GLY A 6 -27.83 11.63 -15.03
CA GLY A 6 -27.84 10.85 -13.80
C GLY A 6 -29.23 10.60 -13.20
N TYR A 7 -30.31 11.01 -13.87
CA TYR A 7 -31.67 10.80 -13.40
C TYR A 7 -32.34 9.60 -14.06
N TRP A 8 -33.23 8.97 -13.30
CA TRP A 8 -34.19 7.99 -13.80
C TRP A 8 -35.52 8.22 -13.09
N GLU A 9 -36.61 8.24 -13.85
CA GLU A 9 -37.95 8.48 -13.32
C GLU A 9 -38.81 7.22 -13.44
N PHE A 10 -39.44 6.84 -12.33
CA PHE A 10 -40.56 5.90 -12.33
C PHE A 10 -41.84 6.70 -12.27
N SER A 11 -42.63 6.69 -13.35
CA SER A 11 -43.89 7.43 -13.41
C SER A 11 -45.08 6.55 -13.04
N LYS A 12 -46.12 7.18 -12.49
CA LYS A 12 -47.42 6.55 -12.16
C LYS A 12 -47.33 5.36 -11.20
N LEU A 13 -46.43 5.42 -10.22
CA LEU A 13 -46.41 4.45 -9.13
C LEU A 13 -47.67 4.63 -8.25
N PRO A 14 -48.47 3.57 -8.02
CA PRO A 14 -49.62 3.65 -7.12
C PRO A 14 -49.22 4.08 -5.70
N ALA A 15 -49.89 5.10 -5.18
CA ALA A 15 -49.72 5.49 -3.78
C ALA A 15 -50.32 4.43 -2.83
N GLY A 16 -49.85 4.43 -1.58
CA GLY A 16 -50.29 3.52 -0.52
C GLY A 16 -49.54 2.19 -0.46
N PHE A 17 -48.65 1.90 -1.41
CA PHE A 17 -47.84 0.69 -1.46
C PHE A 17 -46.41 0.92 -0.95
N TYR A 18 -45.76 -0.16 -0.54
CA TYR A 18 -44.34 -0.18 -0.20
C TYR A 18 -43.51 -0.47 -1.45
N TYR A 19 -42.46 0.32 -1.63
CA TYR A 19 -41.50 0.20 -2.71
C TYR A 19 -40.09 0.07 -2.15
N ALA A 20 -39.25 -0.68 -2.85
CA ALA A 20 -37.82 -0.71 -2.60
C ALA A 20 -37.08 -0.59 -3.94
N PHE A 21 -35.99 0.15 -3.92
CA PHE A 21 -35.17 0.43 -5.08
C PHE A 21 -33.82 -0.24 -4.92
N ALA A 22 -33.33 -0.85 -5.98
CA ALA A 22 -32.06 -1.55 -6.02
C ALA A 22 -31.22 -1.06 -7.20
N MET A 23 -29.92 -0.86 -6.96
CA MET A 23 -28.96 -0.50 -8.00
C MET A 23 -27.78 -1.47 -7.96
N GLN A 24 -27.55 -2.17 -9.08
CA GLN A 24 -26.31 -2.92 -9.29
C GLN A 24 -25.17 -1.93 -9.46
N LEU A 25 -24.19 -1.99 -8.57
CA LEU A 25 -23.03 -1.12 -8.63
C LEU A 25 -22.06 -1.58 -9.72
N PRO A 26 -21.47 -0.66 -10.50
CA PRO A 26 -20.43 -1.03 -11.45
C PRO A 26 -19.21 -1.64 -10.77
N GLN A 27 -18.41 -2.37 -11.54
CA GLN A 27 -17.09 -2.83 -11.11
C GLN A 27 -16.27 -1.63 -10.61
N ASP A 28 -15.63 -1.78 -9.45
CA ASP A 28 -14.83 -0.75 -8.79
C ASP A 28 -15.61 0.31 -7.98
N TRP A 29 -16.92 0.17 -7.84
CA TRP A 29 -17.75 1.11 -7.06
C TRP A 29 -18.41 0.46 -5.87
N ASN A 30 -18.43 1.17 -4.73
CA ASN A 30 -19.18 0.80 -3.53
C ASN A 30 -20.28 1.83 -3.20
N GLY A 31 -21.28 1.39 -2.45
CA GLY A 31 -22.39 2.23 -2.00
C GLY A 31 -22.05 2.97 -0.72
N ILE A 32 -22.36 4.26 -0.68
CA ILE A 32 -22.31 5.08 0.54
C ILE A 32 -23.72 5.21 1.12
N VAL A 33 -24.69 5.55 0.27
CA VAL A 33 -26.10 5.67 0.63
C VAL A 33 -26.93 5.06 -0.49
N PRO A 34 -27.65 3.96 -0.27
CA PRO A 34 -27.47 3.03 0.83
C PRO A 34 -26.08 2.37 0.79
N GLU A 35 -25.59 1.90 1.94
CA GLU A 35 -24.31 1.21 2.03
C GLU A 35 -24.38 -0.12 1.27
N ALA A 36 -23.37 -0.38 0.44
CA ALA A 36 -23.25 -1.63 -0.28
C ALA A 36 -21.79 -1.96 -0.61
N PRO A 37 -21.42 -3.25 -0.66
CA PRO A 37 -20.08 -3.66 -1.00
C PRO A 37 -19.73 -3.32 -2.45
N ARG A 38 -18.44 -3.33 -2.77
CA ARG A 38 -17.94 -3.10 -4.13
C ARG A 38 -18.55 -4.10 -5.11
N ASN A 39 -19.05 -3.62 -6.25
CA ASN A 39 -19.77 -4.44 -7.24
C ASN A 39 -21.02 -5.16 -6.68
N GLY A 40 -21.53 -4.69 -5.54
CA GLY A 40 -22.73 -5.22 -4.89
C GLY A 40 -24.02 -4.59 -5.39
N ILE A 41 -25.11 -4.89 -4.68
CA ILE A 41 -26.42 -4.26 -4.89
C ILE A 41 -26.65 -3.25 -3.76
N ALA A 42 -26.83 -1.99 -4.12
CA ALA A 42 -27.28 -0.94 -3.22
C ALA A 42 -28.81 -1.02 -3.10
N TRP A 43 -29.34 -1.23 -1.89
CA TRP A 43 -30.77 -1.46 -1.64
C TRP A 43 -31.34 -0.39 -0.70
N SER A 44 -32.37 0.34 -1.13
CA SER A 44 -32.89 1.51 -0.42
C SER A 44 -33.66 1.20 0.86
N GLY A 45 -34.01 -0.07 1.11
CA GLY A 45 -35.07 -0.39 2.05
C GLY A 45 -36.46 -0.31 1.42
N TRP A 46 -37.44 -0.90 2.10
CA TRP A 46 -38.85 -0.69 1.82
C TRP A 46 -39.32 0.64 2.42
N ALA A 47 -39.90 1.49 1.59
CA ALA A 47 -40.56 2.73 2.00
C ALA A 47 -41.98 2.77 1.44
N LYS A 48 -42.94 3.19 2.26
CA LYS A 48 -44.31 3.43 1.80
C LYS A 48 -44.34 4.77 1.09
N LEU A 49 -44.89 4.79 -0.13
CA LEU A 49 -45.10 6.02 -0.89
C LEU A 49 -46.57 6.41 -0.75
N ASP A 50 -46.86 7.46 0.02
CA ASP A 50 -48.21 8.00 0.19
C ASP A 50 -48.53 9.09 -0.87
N GLU A 51 -49.81 9.40 -1.05
CA GLU A 51 -50.25 10.50 -1.91
C GLU A 51 -49.76 11.84 -1.36
N GLN A 52 -49.03 12.60 -2.18
CA GLN A 52 -48.53 13.92 -1.83
C GLN A 52 -48.38 14.79 -3.08
N SER A 53 -48.27 16.10 -2.89
CA SER A 53 -48.11 17.07 -4.00
C SER A 53 -46.72 17.05 -4.62
N ASP A 54 -45.71 16.57 -3.88
CA ASP A 54 -44.31 16.57 -4.29
C ASP A 54 -43.84 15.15 -4.67
N CYS A 55 -42.82 15.05 -5.54
CA CYS A 55 -42.23 13.77 -5.88
C CYS A 55 -41.32 13.24 -4.74
N TYR A 56 -41.20 11.92 -4.63
CA TYR A 56 -40.19 11.31 -3.77
C TYR A 56 -38.84 11.25 -4.50
N ASP A 57 -37.78 11.69 -3.83
CA ASP A 57 -36.41 11.53 -4.30
C ASP A 57 -35.74 10.31 -3.66
N VAL A 58 -35.22 9.42 -4.49
CA VAL A 58 -34.41 8.27 -4.05
C VAL A 58 -32.96 8.52 -4.44
N LEU A 59 -32.11 8.67 -3.43
CA LEU A 59 -30.71 9.01 -3.64
C LEU A 59 -29.80 7.80 -3.49
N PHE A 60 -29.03 7.52 -4.54
CA PHE A 60 -27.90 6.61 -4.50
C PHE A 60 -26.58 7.38 -4.55
N LYS A 61 -25.83 7.41 -3.44
CA LYS A 61 -24.46 7.92 -3.37
C LYS A 61 -23.49 6.75 -3.48
N ILE A 62 -22.57 6.84 -4.43
CA ILE A 62 -21.54 5.83 -4.68
C ILE A 62 -20.17 6.50 -4.78
N ARG A 63 -19.10 5.73 -4.53
CA ARG A 63 -17.73 6.16 -4.82
C ARG A 63 -16.96 5.05 -5.50
N ARG A 64 -15.97 5.45 -6.28
CA ARG A 64 -15.03 4.54 -6.93
C ARG A 64 -13.84 4.26 -6.02
N LEU A 65 -13.34 3.04 -6.05
CA LEU A 65 -12.12 2.58 -5.37
C LEU A 65 -11.21 1.86 -6.37
N PHE A 66 -9.91 1.97 -6.18
CA PHE A 66 -8.90 1.29 -6.98
C PHE A 66 -8.08 0.37 -6.09
N ASP A 67 -7.82 -0.85 -6.55
CA ASP A 67 -6.85 -1.72 -5.90
C ASP A 67 -5.52 -1.55 -6.62
N VAL A 68 -4.59 -0.86 -5.95
CA VAL A 68 -3.25 -0.63 -6.48
C VAL A 68 -2.33 -1.71 -5.94
N THR A 69 -1.85 -2.57 -6.82
CA THR A 69 -0.84 -3.58 -6.50
C THR A 69 0.54 -2.94 -6.48
N VAL A 70 1.26 -3.11 -5.37
CA VAL A 70 2.67 -2.77 -5.25
C VAL A 70 3.47 -4.06 -5.20
N ILE A 71 4.48 -4.18 -6.07
CA ILE A 71 5.37 -5.33 -6.17
C ILE A 71 6.76 -4.89 -5.73
N LYS A 72 7.35 -5.65 -4.82
CA LYS A 72 8.68 -5.41 -4.28
C LYS A 72 9.61 -6.55 -4.66
N TRP A 73 10.75 -6.18 -5.22
CA TRP A 73 11.84 -7.10 -5.55
C TRP A 73 13.08 -6.79 -4.71
N GLU A 74 13.80 -7.83 -4.35
CA GLU A 74 15.12 -7.80 -3.75
C GLU A 74 16.12 -8.37 -4.75
N GLU A 75 17.19 -7.63 -5.02
CA GLU A 75 18.35 -8.15 -5.75
C GLU A 75 19.40 -8.55 -4.72
N LEU A 76 19.77 -9.83 -4.72
CA LEU A 76 20.80 -10.36 -3.85
C LEU A 76 22.18 -10.06 -4.41
N MET A 77 23.22 -10.20 -3.58
CA MET A 77 24.60 -9.92 -3.99
C MET A 77 25.13 -10.81 -5.11
N ASP A 78 24.54 -11.99 -5.32
CA ASP A 78 24.85 -12.88 -6.42
C ASP A 78 24.12 -12.52 -7.74
N GLY A 79 23.36 -11.42 -7.73
CA GLY A 79 22.55 -10.94 -8.85
C GLY A 79 21.21 -11.66 -9.03
N THR A 80 20.89 -12.63 -8.17
CA THR A 80 19.55 -13.25 -8.17
C THR A 80 18.51 -12.26 -7.66
N VAL A 81 17.27 -12.46 -8.11
CA VAL A 81 16.14 -11.59 -7.75
C VAL A 81 15.06 -12.44 -7.09
N GLN A 82 14.58 -12.00 -5.93
CA GLN A 82 13.53 -12.66 -5.17
C GLN A 82 12.44 -11.66 -4.75
N PRO A 83 11.21 -12.13 -4.46
CA PRO A 83 10.19 -11.26 -3.90
C PRO A 83 10.64 -10.70 -2.54
N GLY A 84 10.46 -9.40 -2.34
CA GLY A 84 10.80 -8.75 -1.08
C GLY A 84 9.64 -8.81 -0.10
N GLU A 85 9.67 -9.77 0.82
CA GLU A 85 8.71 -9.90 1.92
C GLU A 85 9.01 -8.90 3.06
N GLY A 86 7.97 -8.40 3.74
CA GLY A 86 8.15 -7.60 4.95
C GLY A 86 8.46 -6.12 4.71
N TRP A 87 8.38 -5.61 3.48
CA TRP A 87 8.63 -4.20 3.18
C TRP A 87 7.42 -3.35 3.47
N ALA A 88 7.60 -2.29 4.26
CA ALA A 88 6.54 -1.34 4.57
C ALA A 88 6.32 -0.35 3.41
N ILE A 89 5.10 -0.30 2.92
CA ILE A 89 4.65 0.58 1.84
C ILE A 89 3.58 1.54 2.38
N ALA A 90 3.68 2.82 2.00
CA ALA A 90 2.70 3.84 2.34
C ALA A 90 2.19 4.56 1.08
N ALA A 91 0.91 4.88 1.07
CA ALA A 91 0.23 5.69 0.07
C ALA A 91 -0.33 6.95 0.74
N THR A 92 0.16 8.12 0.34
CA THR A 92 -0.27 9.41 0.90
C THR A 92 -1.00 10.24 -0.17
N PRO A 93 -2.25 10.68 0.06
CA PRO A 93 -2.98 11.49 -0.90
C PRO A 93 -2.33 12.86 -1.07
N GLN A 94 -2.42 13.42 -2.27
CA GLN A 94 -1.77 14.69 -2.64
C GLN A 94 -2.84 15.72 -2.99
N GLY A 95 -3.03 16.71 -2.14
CA GLY A 95 -3.97 17.82 -2.38
C GLY A 95 -5.44 17.48 -2.14
N ASP A 96 -5.75 16.29 -1.61
CA ASP A 96 -7.10 15.91 -1.17
C ASP A 96 -7.12 15.78 0.37
N PRO A 97 -7.81 16.68 1.09
CA PRO A 97 -7.88 16.66 2.55
C PRO A 97 -8.83 15.57 3.11
N TRP A 98 -9.65 14.95 2.27
CA TRP A 98 -10.64 13.96 2.68
C TRP A 98 -10.19 12.52 2.38
N ALA A 99 -9.24 12.35 1.47
CA ALA A 99 -8.60 11.07 1.23
C ALA A 99 -7.76 10.64 2.44
N VAL A 100 -7.81 9.35 2.77
CA VAL A 100 -7.13 8.78 3.94
C VAL A 100 -5.91 8.01 3.50
N ALA A 101 -4.74 8.34 4.07
CA ALA A 101 -3.50 7.61 3.81
C ALA A 101 -3.67 6.10 4.10
N GLN A 102 -3.07 5.27 3.26
CA GLN A 102 -3.08 3.82 3.41
C GLN A 102 -1.65 3.31 3.58
N SER A 103 -1.49 2.16 4.22
CA SER A 103 -0.21 1.49 4.37
C SER A 103 -0.39 -0.01 4.45
N GLY A 104 0.64 -0.75 4.09
CA GLY A 104 0.68 -2.19 4.27
C GLY A 104 2.11 -2.72 4.19
N THR A 105 2.25 -4.02 4.40
CA THR A 105 3.52 -4.72 4.34
C THR A 105 3.44 -5.76 3.24
N THR A 106 4.49 -5.91 2.44
CA THR A 106 4.53 -6.92 1.38
C THR A 106 4.53 -8.33 1.96
N ASP A 107 3.77 -9.22 1.32
CA ASP A 107 3.67 -10.63 1.67
C ASP A 107 4.87 -11.45 1.15
N ASN A 108 4.82 -12.78 1.31
CA ASN A 108 5.84 -13.70 0.82
C ASN A 108 5.99 -13.77 -0.71
N HIS A 109 5.07 -13.17 -1.46
CA HIS A 109 5.19 -12.95 -2.91
C HIS A 109 5.67 -11.53 -3.23
N GLY A 110 6.18 -10.79 -2.24
CA GLY A 110 6.66 -9.43 -2.39
C GLY A 110 5.56 -8.44 -2.76
N THR A 111 4.30 -8.75 -2.47
CA THR A 111 3.15 -7.98 -2.96
C THR A 111 2.35 -7.37 -1.82
N VAL A 112 1.83 -6.17 -2.03
CA VAL A 112 0.79 -5.57 -1.18
C VAL A 112 -0.24 -4.87 -2.05
N VAL A 113 -1.52 -4.99 -1.70
CA VAL A 113 -2.62 -4.30 -2.39
C VAL A 113 -3.14 -3.18 -1.49
N LEU A 114 -3.20 -1.96 -2.03
CA LEU A 114 -3.72 -0.78 -1.34
C LEU A 114 -5.00 -0.33 -2.03
N THR A 115 -6.11 -0.23 -1.28
CA THR A 115 -7.38 0.27 -1.81
C THR A 115 -7.45 1.80 -1.67
N LEU A 116 -7.40 2.51 -2.80
CA LEU A 116 -7.27 3.97 -2.88
C LEU A 116 -8.48 4.63 -3.57
N THR A 117 -8.77 5.88 -3.23
CA THR A 117 -9.76 6.70 -3.94
C THR A 117 -9.16 7.34 -5.20
N PRO A 118 -9.98 7.80 -6.16
CA PRO A 118 -9.51 8.64 -7.25
C PRO A 118 -8.73 9.85 -6.74
N GLY A 119 -7.76 10.31 -7.53
CA GLY A 119 -6.91 11.45 -7.18
C GLY A 119 -5.42 11.16 -7.36
N LYS A 120 -4.59 12.09 -6.89
CA LYS A 120 -3.13 11.97 -6.94
C LYS A 120 -2.60 11.40 -5.62
N TRP A 121 -1.72 10.42 -5.72
CA TRP A 121 -1.12 9.71 -4.60
C TRP A 121 0.40 9.69 -4.71
N LEU A 122 1.08 9.74 -3.57
CA LEU A 122 2.49 9.42 -3.43
C LEU A 122 2.59 8.04 -2.80
N ILE A 123 3.07 7.06 -3.55
CA ILE A 123 3.37 5.71 -3.07
C ILE A 123 4.86 5.66 -2.72
N LYS A 124 5.21 5.21 -1.52
CA LYS A 124 6.58 5.20 -1.01
C LYS A 124 6.87 3.92 -0.24
N GLU A 125 8.03 3.33 -0.47
CA GLU A 125 8.57 2.27 0.38
C GLU A 125 9.43 2.84 1.51
N THR A 126 9.47 2.15 2.64
CA THR A 126 10.41 2.43 3.74
C THR A 126 11.66 1.59 3.52
N ILE A 127 12.78 2.27 3.23
CA ILE A 127 14.05 1.59 2.98
C ILE A 127 14.58 0.98 4.28
N GLN A 128 14.75 -0.34 4.27
CA GLN A 128 15.35 -1.08 5.37
C GLN A 128 16.85 -0.75 5.51
N SER A 129 17.38 -0.86 6.72
CA SER A 129 18.78 -0.55 7.01
C SER A 129 19.73 -1.35 6.12
N GLY A 130 20.68 -0.67 5.49
CA GLY A 130 21.71 -1.27 4.64
C GLY A 130 21.27 -1.57 3.19
N TRP A 131 19.97 -1.65 2.91
CA TRP A 131 19.48 -1.90 1.56
C TRP A 131 19.61 -0.64 0.70
N THR A 132 19.91 -0.82 -0.59
CA THR A 132 20.08 0.30 -1.54
C THR A 132 18.97 0.28 -2.60
N PRO A 133 18.21 1.38 -2.79
CA PRO A 133 17.20 1.43 -3.85
C PRO A 133 17.82 1.38 -5.26
N ILE A 134 17.32 0.47 -6.10
CA ILE A 134 17.66 0.41 -7.53
C ILE A 134 16.65 1.22 -8.33
N THR A 135 15.36 1.13 -7.96
CA THR A 135 14.31 2.01 -8.48
C THR A 135 14.10 3.20 -7.55
N PRO A 136 13.46 4.30 -8.01
CA PRO A 136 13.06 5.37 -7.11
C PRO A 136 12.22 4.82 -5.95
N PRO A 137 12.52 5.17 -4.68
CA PRO A 137 11.82 4.64 -3.50
C PRO A 137 10.42 5.24 -3.32
N GLN A 138 9.99 6.08 -4.27
CA GLN A 138 8.66 6.68 -4.28
C GLN A 138 8.20 6.98 -5.72
N VAL A 139 6.90 6.88 -5.95
CA VAL A 139 6.25 7.11 -7.25
C VAL A 139 4.97 7.91 -7.05
N TYR A 140 4.71 8.88 -7.94
CA TYR A 140 3.41 9.54 -8.01
C TYR A 140 2.47 8.78 -8.93
N LEU A 141 1.26 8.52 -8.45
CA LEU A 141 0.21 7.83 -9.19
C LEU A 141 -1.03 8.73 -9.28
N THR A 142 -1.64 8.82 -10.46
CA THR A 142 -2.91 9.53 -10.67
C THR A 142 -3.99 8.54 -11.04
N LEU A 143 -4.98 8.39 -10.16
CA LEU A 143 -6.12 7.49 -10.34
C LEU A 143 -7.32 8.26 -10.89
N ASN A 144 -7.63 8.05 -12.17
CA ASN A 144 -8.72 8.74 -12.85
C ASN A 144 -10.06 8.03 -12.63
N GLN A 145 -11.02 8.70 -11.99
CA GLN A 145 -12.35 8.17 -11.72
C GLN A 145 -13.14 7.74 -12.98
N TYR A 146 -12.75 8.21 -14.17
CA TYR A 146 -13.38 7.87 -15.45
C TYR A 146 -12.59 6.84 -16.27
N ALA A 147 -11.49 6.28 -15.74
CA ALA A 147 -10.74 5.23 -16.43
C ALA A 147 -11.59 3.96 -16.62
N PRO A 148 -11.34 3.13 -17.65
CA PRO A 148 -11.96 1.81 -17.75
C PRO A 148 -11.72 0.96 -16.48
N PRO A 149 -12.62 0.01 -16.15
CA PRO A 149 -12.39 -0.92 -15.05
C PRO A 149 -11.09 -1.73 -15.23
N GLY A 150 -10.42 -2.06 -14.12
CA GLY A 150 -9.20 -2.87 -14.14
C GLY A 150 -7.92 -2.19 -14.66
N ALA A 151 -7.95 -0.89 -14.97
CA ALA A 151 -6.80 -0.15 -15.47
C ALA A 151 -5.94 0.43 -14.34
N THR A 152 -5.11 -0.40 -13.71
CA THR A 152 -4.02 0.07 -12.82
C THR A 152 -2.78 -0.78 -12.99
N ASP A 153 -1.74 -0.21 -13.61
CA ASP A 153 -0.43 -0.86 -13.66
C ASP A 153 0.14 -0.98 -12.25
N PRO A 154 0.86 -2.08 -11.94
CA PRO A 154 1.47 -2.24 -10.64
C PRO A 154 2.58 -1.21 -10.43
N VAL A 155 2.72 -0.74 -9.19
CA VAL A 155 3.89 0.04 -8.76
C VAL A 155 4.99 -0.94 -8.40
N VAL A 156 6.19 -0.77 -8.97
CA VAL A 156 7.30 -1.69 -8.75
C VAL A 156 8.43 -0.98 -8.02
N PHE A 157 8.88 -1.58 -6.92
CA PHE A 157 10.09 -1.19 -6.20
C PHE A 157 11.12 -2.32 -6.26
N LYS A 158 12.40 -1.98 -6.39
CA LYS A 158 13.51 -2.94 -6.39
C LYS A 158 14.68 -2.39 -5.60
N ASN A 159 15.19 -3.18 -4.64
CA ASN A 159 16.33 -2.79 -3.80
C ASN A 159 17.42 -3.87 -3.83
N LEU A 160 18.68 -3.43 -3.76
CA LEU A 160 19.86 -4.26 -3.64
C LEU A 160 20.14 -4.58 -2.17
N GLU A 161 20.44 -5.86 -1.90
CA GLU A 161 20.83 -6.38 -0.60
C GLU A 161 22.04 -5.60 -0.02
N PRO A 162 22.09 -5.38 1.31
CA PRO A 162 23.26 -4.77 1.94
C PRO A 162 24.52 -5.61 1.73
N PRO A 163 25.69 -4.99 1.45
CA PRO A 163 26.95 -5.70 1.52
C PRO A 163 27.21 -6.16 2.95
N CYS A 164 27.45 -7.46 3.14
CA CYS A 164 28.01 -7.97 4.39
C CYS A 164 29.42 -7.38 4.57
N HIS A 165 29.57 -6.34 5.38
CA HIS A 165 30.89 -5.88 5.81
C HIS A 165 31.44 -6.88 6.84
N ALA A 166 32.61 -7.46 6.54
CA ALA A 166 33.35 -8.21 7.55
C ALA A 166 33.84 -7.24 8.64
N SER A 167 33.62 -7.59 9.92
CA SER A 167 34.27 -6.92 11.04
C SER A 167 35.52 -7.71 11.43
N ILE A 168 36.68 -7.05 11.47
CA ILE A 168 37.93 -7.64 11.94
C ILE A 168 38.29 -6.92 13.25
N THR A 169 38.28 -7.67 14.35
CA THR A 169 38.86 -7.20 15.61
C THR A 169 40.28 -7.74 15.70
N VAL A 170 41.28 -6.85 15.80
CA VAL A 170 42.67 -7.25 16.01
C VAL A 170 43.06 -6.88 17.44
N GLU A 171 43.39 -7.89 18.25
CA GLU A 171 43.89 -7.71 19.61
C GLU A 171 45.39 -8.00 19.67
N LYS A 172 46.17 -7.05 20.19
CA LYS A 172 47.60 -7.26 20.45
C LYS A 172 47.80 -7.77 21.87
N ASN A 173 48.09 -9.05 22.03
CA ASN A 173 48.43 -9.65 23.33
C ASN A 173 49.95 -9.71 23.56
N GLY A 174 50.37 -9.52 24.81
CA GLY A 174 51.76 -9.62 25.25
C GLY A 174 52.07 -10.95 25.94
N LEU A 175 53.26 -11.48 25.68
CA LEU A 175 53.85 -12.61 26.40
C LEU A 175 55.26 -12.22 26.86
N GLY A 176 55.59 -12.54 28.10
CA GLY A 176 56.90 -12.33 28.70
C GLY A 176 57.48 -13.61 29.28
N THR A 177 58.64 -13.50 29.92
CA THR A 177 59.33 -14.61 30.57
C THR A 177 59.49 -14.29 32.06
N ASN A 178 59.18 -15.26 32.93
CA ASN A 178 59.38 -15.14 34.38
C ASN A 178 60.83 -15.47 34.77
N ALA A 179 61.16 -15.31 36.05
CA ALA A 179 62.52 -15.53 36.58
C ALA A 179 63.02 -16.98 36.42
N ASP A 180 62.10 -17.94 36.31
CA ASP A 180 62.40 -19.37 36.16
C ASP A 180 62.46 -19.80 34.68
N GLY A 181 62.39 -18.85 33.74
CA GLY A 181 62.42 -19.11 32.29
C GLY A 181 61.08 -19.54 31.67
N GLY A 182 60.00 -19.58 32.45
CA GLY A 182 58.65 -19.91 31.99
C GLY A 182 57.91 -18.71 31.38
N THR A 183 56.95 -19.00 30.49
CA THR A 183 56.15 -17.97 29.81
C THR A 183 55.09 -17.38 30.75
N VAL A 184 54.89 -16.06 30.71
CA VAL A 184 53.81 -15.35 31.43
C VAL A 184 53.00 -14.46 30.49
N TRP A 185 51.68 -14.46 30.65
CA TRP A 185 50.75 -13.61 29.89
C TRP A 185 50.73 -12.19 30.44
N LEU A 186 50.89 -11.19 29.56
CA LEU A 186 50.97 -9.77 29.91
C LEU A 186 49.70 -8.97 29.58
N GLY A 187 48.73 -9.61 28.92
CA GLY A 187 47.48 -8.97 28.53
C GLY A 187 47.54 -8.13 27.26
N PRO A 188 46.44 -7.40 26.97
CA PRO A 188 46.33 -6.54 25.81
C PRO A 188 47.31 -5.36 25.92
N LEU A 189 48.05 -5.07 24.85
CA LEU A 189 49.03 -4.00 24.81
C LEU A 189 48.53 -2.82 23.97
N ALA A 190 48.53 -1.62 24.56
CA ALA A 190 48.14 -0.37 23.90
C ALA A 190 49.30 0.27 23.11
N GLY A 191 48.97 1.24 22.24
CA GLY A 191 49.96 2.09 21.54
C GLY A 191 50.53 1.52 20.24
N TRP A 192 50.03 0.37 19.78
CA TRP A 192 50.48 -0.26 18.54
C TRP A 192 49.67 0.21 17.34
N LYS A 193 50.35 0.52 16.24
CA LYS A 193 49.71 0.81 14.95
C LYS A 193 49.51 -0.48 14.18
N ILE A 194 48.26 -0.79 13.85
CA ILE A 194 47.89 -1.92 13.01
C ILE A 194 47.47 -1.35 11.66
N THR A 195 48.01 -1.91 10.57
CA THR A 195 47.67 -1.52 9.21
C THR A 195 47.07 -2.71 8.48
N LEU A 196 45.93 -2.50 7.84
CA LEU A 196 45.34 -3.42 6.87
C LEU A 196 45.76 -2.94 5.48
N SER A 197 46.27 -3.84 4.64
CA SER A 197 46.68 -3.58 3.27
C SER A 197 45.96 -4.49 2.31
#